data_AF-A0A6G3MLJ2-F1
#
_entry.id   AF-A0A6G3MLJ2-F1
#
_cell.length_a   1.000
_cell.length_b   1.000
_cell.length_c   1.000
_cell.angle_alpha   90.00
_cell.angle_beta   90.00
_cell.angle_gamma   90.00
#
_symmetry.space_group_name_H-M   'P 1'
#
loop_
_entity.id
_entity.type
_entity.pdbx_description
1 polymer ?
#
loop_
_entity_poly.entity_id
_entity_poly.type
_entity_poly.pdbx_seq_one_letter_code
_entity_poly.pdbx_strand_id
1 'polypeptide(L)'
;LEMIIKIITLGLVLHKGAYLRNIWNFIDVLTIFISGVYIFLSINFENFVYFRLIKMLRLIRLLRLLKLSWRFSYFKDITFCVIGALKGVTLAYTFVFFTLVSFSCVGMKLYQGNLDYCASSFSTEIN
;
A
#
# COMPACT_ATOMS: atom_id res chain seq x y z
N LEU A 1 -11.45 -6.61 -23.02
CA LEU A 1 -12.89 -6.57 -23.39
C LEU A 1 -13.76 -5.94 -22.31
N GLU A 2 -13.73 -6.41 -21.06
CA GLU A 2 -14.58 -5.87 -19.98
C GLU A 2 -14.46 -4.34 -19.77
N MET A 3 -13.24 -3.78 -19.82
CA MET A 3 -13.02 -2.33 -19.75
C MET A 3 -13.56 -1.56 -20.95
N ILE A 4 -13.39 -2.10 -22.17
CA ILE A 4 -13.82 -1.45 -23.41
C ILE A 4 -15.35 -1.39 -23.45
N ILE A 5 -16.01 -2.50 -23.09
CA ILE A 5 -17.47 -2.58 -22.97
C ILE A 5 -17.98 -1.59 -21.93
N LYS A 6 -17.31 -1.46 -20.78
CA LYS A 6 -17.67 -0.50 -19.73
C LYS A 6 -17.46 0.96 -20.14
N ILE A 7 -16.40 1.28 -20.87
CA ILE A 7 -16.14 2.64 -21.38
C ILE A 7 -17.20 3.05 -22.42
N ILE A 8 -17.60 2.12 -23.29
CA ILE A 8 -18.63 2.35 -24.33
C ILE A 8 -20.03 2.49 -23.69
N THR A 9 -20.35 1.69 -22.67
CA THR A 9 -21.68 1.73 -22.01
C THR A 9 -21.84 2.84 -20.98
N LEU A 10 -20.77 3.29 -20.30
CA LEU A 10 -20.85 4.37 -19.30
C LEU A 10 -20.51 5.77 -19.85
N GLY A 11 -19.93 5.87 -21.06
CA GLY A 11 -19.50 7.14 -21.64
C GLY A 11 -18.27 7.73 -20.94
N LEU A 12 -17.35 8.31 -21.69
CA LEU A 12 -16.03 8.73 -21.18
C LEU A 12 -16.11 9.74 -20.02
N VAL A 13 -17.02 10.74 -20.05
CA VAL A 13 -17.05 11.83 -19.05
C VAL A 13 -18.44 12.47 -18.82
N LEU A 14 -19.43 12.34 -19.73
CA LEU A 14 -20.54 13.31 -19.82
C LEU A 14 -21.89 12.95 -19.14
N HIS A 15 -22.05 11.78 -18.50
CA HIS A 15 -23.30 11.44 -17.79
C HIS A 15 -23.11 11.23 -16.28
N LYS A 16 -24.16 11.53 -15.52
CA LYS A 16 -24.29 11.53 -14.04
C LYS A 16 -24.22 10.11 -13.45
N GLY A 17 -23.08 9.46 -13.64
CA GLY A 17 -22.76 8.07 -13.24
C GLY A 17 -21.34 7.67 -13.65
N ALA A 18 -20.47 8.67 -13.85
CA ALA A 18 -19.19 8.55 -14.52
C ALA A 18 -18.32 7.41 -13.97
N TYR A 19 -17.76 6.63 -14.89
CA TYR A 19 -16.88 5.49 -14.69
C TYR A 19 -15.74 5.76 -13.68
N LEU A 20 -15.29 7.01 -13.60
CA LEU A 20 -14.20 7.46 -12.73
C LEU A 20 -14.59 7.66 -11.25
N ARG A 21 -15.88 7.68 -10.88
CA ARG A 21 -16.29 7.90 -9.47
C ARG A 21 -16.15 6.66 -8.59
N ASN A 22 -16.05 5.47 -9.21
CA ASN A 22 -15.77 4.23 -8.51
C ASN A 22 -14.25 4.01 -8.42
N ILE A 23 -13.68 4.16 -7.22
CA ILE A 23 -12.24 3.94 -6.94
C ILE A 23 -11.74 2.60 -7.52
N TRP A 24 -12.50 1.53 -7.35
CA TRP A 24 -12.18 0.18 -7.84
C TRP A 24 -12.07 0.06 -9.36
N ASN A 25 -12.69 0.99 -10.06
CA ASN A 25 -12.72 1.01 -11.49
C ASN A 25 -11.58 1.88 -12.06
N PHE A 26 -11.25 2.97 -11.37
CA PHE A 26 -10.04 3.76 -11.63
C PHE A 26 -8.75 2.92 -11.45
N ILE A 27 -8.66 2.10 -10.40
CA ILE A 27 -7.51 1.21 -10.16
C ILE A 27 -7.31 0.22 -11.31
N ASP A 28 -8.39 -0.27 -11.92
CA ASP A 28 -8.31 -1.23 -13.02
C ASP A 28 -7.81 -0.58 -14.32
N VAL A 29 -8.29 0.64 -14.61
CA VAL A 29 -7.81 1.47 -15.73
C VAL A 29 -6.31 1.74 -15.57
N LEU A 30 -5.90 2.17 -14.38
CA LEU A 30 -4.50 2.43 -14.06
C LEU A 30 -3.64 1.17 -14.25
N THR A 31 -4.09 0.02 -13.76
CA THR A 31 -3.36 -1.26 -13.86
C THR A 31 -3.12 -1.67 -15.31
N ILE A 32 -4.12 -1.47 -16.18
CA ILE A 32 -4.03 -1.81 -17.60
C ILE A 32 -3.09 -0.85 -18.32
N PHE A 33 -3.17 0.46 -18.02
CA PHE A 33 -2.26 1.46 -18.57
C PHE A 33 -0.80 1.14 -18.21
N ILE A 34 -0.51 0.91 -16.93
CA ILE A 34 0.84 0.60 -16.45
C ILE A 34 1.34 -0.74 -17.04
N SER A 35 0.46 -1.74 -17.20
CA SER A 35 0.82 -3.01 -17.87
C SER A 35 1.17 -2.82 -19.35
N GLY A 36 0.51 -1.89 -20.06
CA GLY A 36 0.82 -1.55 -21.45
C GLY A 36 2.16 -0.81 -21.59
N VAL A 37 2.41 0.18 -20.72
CA VAL A 37 3.69 0.88 -20.64
C VAL A 37 4.83 -0.10 -20.33
N TYR A 38 4.59 -1.08 -19.43
CA TYR A 38 5.56 -2.12 -19.14
C TYR A 38 5.98 -2.92 -20.38
N ILE A 39 5.01 -3.41 -21.17
CA ILE A 39 5.29 -4.20 -22.37
C ILE A 39 6.11 -3.37 -23.37
N PHE A 40 5.73 -2.11 -23.57
CA PHE A 40 6.46 -1.19 -24.44
C PHE A 40 7.91 -0.97 -23.98
N LEU A 41 8.12 -0.79 -22.68
CA LEU A 41 9.44 -0.50 -22.11
C LEU A 41 10.34 -1.74 -22.07
N SER A 42 9.76 -2.92 -21.82
CA SER A 42 10.46 -4.21 -21.82
C SER A 42 11.00 -4.61 -23.19
N ILE A 43 10.39 -4.14 -24.27
CA ILE A 43 10.86 -4.43 -25.64
C ILE A 43 12.03 -3.51 -26.03
N ASN A 44 12.08 -2.30 -25.47
CA ASN A 44 13.03 -1.28 -25.90
C ASN A 44 14.24 -1.13 -24.96
N PHE A 45 14.17 -1.60 -23.71
CA PHE A 45 15.26 -1.38 -22.74
C PHE A 45 15.48 -2.55 -21.76
N GLU A 46 16.69 -3.11 -21.76
CA GLU A 46 17.16 -4.15 -20.82
C GLU A 46 17.83 -3.56 -19.56
N ASN A 47 17.28 -2.51 -18.95
CA ASN A 47 17.87 -1.96 -17.72
C ASN A 47 17.39 -2.69 -16.44
N PHE A 48 18.32 -2.97 -15.52
CA PHE A 48 18.07 -3.58 -14.20
C PHE A 48 17.01 -2.86 -13.35
N VAL A 49 16.81 -1.56 -13.57
CA VAL A 49 15.76 -0.76 -12.91
C VAL A 49 14.36 -1.25 -13.28
N TYR A 50 14.16 -1.68 -14.53
CA TYR A 50 12.88 -2.22 -14.97
C TYR A 50 12.57 -3.54 -14.28
N PHE A 51 13.57 -4.38 -13.99
CA PHE A 51 13.35 -5.62 -13.24
C PHE A 51 12.70 -5.40 -11.86
N ARG A 52 13.10 -4.34 -11.14
CA ARG A 52 12.50 -4.00 -9.85
C ARG A 52 11.08 -3.44 -10.01
N LEU A 53 10.86 -2.61 -11.02
CA LEU A 53 9.51 -2.09 -11.34
C LEU A 53 8.56 -3.23 -11.73
N ILE A 54 9.00 -4.22 -12.51
CA ILE A 54 8.22 -5.41 -12.90
C ILE A 54 7.66 -6.14 -11.69
N LYS A 55 8.49 -6.33 -10.66
CA LYS A 55 8.10 -7.02 -9.43
C LYS A 55 7.01 -6.24 -8.69
N MET A 56 7.14 -4.91 -8.61
CA MET A 56 6.16 -4.03 -7.95
C MET A 56 4.85 -3.91 -8.76
N LEU A 57 4.92 -3.82 -10.09
CA LEU A 57 3.75 -3.82 -10.98
C LEU A 57 2.88 -5.07 -10.79
N ARG A 58 3.51 -6.22 -10.51
CA ARG A 58 2.78 -7.47 -10.25
C ARG A 58 1.95 -7.39 -8.96
N LEU A 59 2.40 -6.62 -7.97
CA LEU A 59 1.65 -6.38 -6.72
C LEU A 59 0.40 -5.52 -6.96
N ILE A 60 0.43 -4.60 -7.94
CA ILE A 60 -0.75 -3.81 -8.33
C ILE A 60 -1.87 -4.73 -8.83
N ARG A 61 -1.55 -5.85 -9.49
CA ARG A 61 -2.57 -6.84 -9.89
C ARG A 61 -3.17 -7.58 -8.68
N LEU A 62 -2.48 -7.69 -7.54
CA LEU A 62 -3.05 -8.24 -6.31
C LEU A 62 -4.17 -7.35 -5.74
N LEU A 63 -4.21 -6.05 -6.09
CA LEU A 63 -5.36 -5.20 -5.79
C LEU A 63 -6.64 -5.68 -6.47
N ARG A 64 -6.55 -6.50 -7.54
CA ARG A 64 -7.74 -7.17 -8.12
C ARG A 64 -8.27 -8.28 -7.21
N LEU A 65 -7.40 -8.98 -6.48
CA LEU A 65 -7.81 -9.92 -5.43
C LEU A 65 -8.54 -9.17 -4.32
N LEU A 66 -8.04 -7.99 -3.96
CA LEU A 66 -8.73 -7.10 -3.04
C LEU A 66 -10.08 -6.64 -3.63
N LYS A 67 -10.14 -6.17 -4.89
CA LYS A 67 -11.39 -5.79 -5.57
C LYS A 67 -12.45 -6.89 -5.53
N LEU A 68 -12.06 -8.16 -5.67
CA LEU A 68 -12.98 -9.30 -5.55
C LEU A 68 -13.58 -9.39 -4.14
N SER A 69 -12.78 -9.19 -3.10
CA SER A 69 -13.25 -9.10 -1.71
C SER A 69 -14.18 -7.91 -1.49
N TRP A 70 -13.92 -6.77 -2.14
CA TRP A 70 -14.78 -5.57 -2.06
C TRP A 70 -16.07 -5.64 -2.89
N ARG A 71 -16.25 -6.67 -3.73
CA ARG A 71 -17.50 -6.91 -4.47
C ARG A 71 -18.62 -7.40 -3.55
N PHE A 72 -18.26 -8.03 -2.44
CA PHE A 72 -19.23 -8.51 -1.46
C PHE A 72 -19.70 -7.33 -0.59
N SER A 73 -20.98 -6.97 -0.70
CA SER A 73 -21.58 -5.87 0.07
C SER A 73 -21.34 -6.00 1.58
N TYR A 74 -21.33 -7.23 2.09
CA TYR A 74 -21.00 -7.56 3.49
C TYR A 74 -19.65 -6.98 3.95
N PHE A 75 -18.58 -7.17 3.17
CA PHE A 75 -17.25 -6.66 3.54
C PHE A 75 -17.19 -5.13 3.46
N LYS A 76 -17.87 -4.54 2.48
CA LYS A 76 -17.93 -3.09 2.32
C LYS A 76 -18.53 -2.43 3.55
N ASP A 77 -19.66 -2.93 4.06
CA ASP A 77 -20.36 -2.35 5.20
C ASP A 77 -19.54 -2.45 6.50
N ILE A 78 -18.87 -3.60 6.70
CA ILE A 78 -17.94 -3.78 7.82
C ILE A 78 -16.78 -2.77 7.73
N THR A 79 -16.22 -2.60 6.54
CA THR A 79 -15.09 -1.67 6.35
C THR A 79 -15.51 -0.23 6.63
N PHE A 80 -16.71 0.18 6.22
CA PHE A 80 -17.25 1.50 6.55
C PHE A 80 -17.48 1.69 8.05
N CYS A 81 -17.96 0.65 8.74
CA CYS A 81 -18.11 0.67 10.19
C CYS A 81 -16.76 0.82 10.90
N VAL A 82 -15.75 0.05 10.48
CA VAL A 82 -14.38 0.14 11.03
C VAL A 82 -13.78 1.52 10.78
N ILE A 83 -13.89 2.06 9.56
CA ILE A 83 -13.40 3.42 9.25
C ILE A 83 -14.15 4.46 10.08
N GLY A 84 -15.46 4.29 10.29
CA GLY A 84 -16.25 5.13 11.18
C GLY A 84 -15.77 5.09 12.63
N ALA A 85 -15.49 3.89 13.16
CA ALA A 85 -14.96 3.71 14.51
C ALA A 85 -13.54 4.30 14.65
N LEU A 86 -12.68 4.12 13.64
CA LEU A 86 -11.32 4.69 13.62
C LEU A 86 -11.34 6.22 13.71
N LYS A 87 -12.32 6.89 13.09
CA LYS A 87 -12.50 8.35 13.23
C LYS A 87 -12.73 8.75 14.68
N GLY A 88 -13.49 7.97 15.44
CA GLY A 88 -13.73 8.21 16.88
C GLY A 88 -12.46 8.08 17.73
N VAL A 89 -11.54 7.19 17.33
CA VAL A 89 -10.29 6.91 18.08
C VAL A 89 -9.10 7.71 17.55
N THR A 90 -9.28 8.52 16.50
CA THR A 90 -8.18 9.25 15.83
C THR A 90 -7.44 10.20 16.77
N LEU A 91 -8.15 10.84 17.70
CA LEU A 91 -7.54 11.73 18.70
C LEU A 91 -6.63 10.96 19.66
N ALA A 92 -7.08 9.81 20.17
CA ALA A 92 -6.30 8.95 21.05
C ALA A 92 -5.04 8.42 20.34
N TYR A 93 -5.16 8.01 19.08
CA TYR A 93 -4.02 7.57 18.28
C TYR A 93 -2.99 8.71 18.09
N THR A 94 -3.47 9.92 17.79
CA THR A 94 -2.60 11.11 17.64
C THR A 94 -1.87 11.43 18.94
N PHE A 95 -2.56 11.33 20.08
CA PHE A 95 -1.96 11.55 21.40
C PHE A 95 -0.87 10.52 21.72
N VAL A 96 -1.13 9.23 21.50
CA VAL A 96 -0.14 8.16 21.71
C VAL A 96 1.08 8.35 20.79
N PHE A 97 0.85 8.71 19.53
CA PHE A 97 1.94 8.99 18.60
C PHE A 97 2.84 10.15 19.10
N PHE A 98 2.22 11.24 19.58
CA PHE A 98 2.95 12.38 20.13
C PHE A 98 3.76 12.02 21.38
N THR A 99 3.19 11.24 22.31
CA THR A 99 3.91 10.83 23.53
C THR A 99 5.07 9.89 23.21
N LEU A 100 4.90 8.94 22.28
CA LEU A 100 5.98 8.06 21.83
C LEU A 100 7.16 8.83 21.22
N VAL A 101 6.87 9.84 20.39
CA VAL A 101 7.92 10.71 19.80
C VAL A 101 8.62 11.52 20.89
N SER A 102 7.87 12.06 21.85
CA SER A 102 8.43 12.84 22.97
C SER A 102 9.36 11.99 23.83
N PHE A 103 8.91 10.78 24.24
CA PHE A 103 9.75 9.85 24.99
C PHE A 103 10.96 9.36 24.18
N SER A 104 10.81 9.17 22.87
CA SER A 104 11.90 8.79 21.99
C SER A 104 12.97 9.90 21.92
N CYS A 105 12.57 11.18 21.85
CA CYS A 105 13.52 12.31 21.89
C CYS A 105 14.29 12.36 23.21
N VAL A 106 13.60 12.19 24.34
CA VAL A 106 14.25 12.16 25.67
C VAL A 106 15.14 10.92 25.81
N GLY A 107 14.66 9.75 25.42
CA GLY A 107 15.38 8.48 25.49
C GLY A 107 16.66 8.49 24.64
N MET A 108 16.61 9.05 23.44
CA MET A 108 17.81 9.19 22.61
C MET A 108 18.86 10.06 23.28
N LYS A 109 18.49 11.07 24.08
CA LYS A 109 19.45 11.90 24.82
C LYS A 109 19.97 11.23 26.08
N LEU A 110 19.13 10.43 26.74
CA LEU A 110 19.49 9.77 27.99
C LEU A 110 20.36 8.52 27.78
N TYR A 111 20.10 7.79 26.69
CA TYR A 111 20.77 6.52 26.38
C TYR A 111 21.78 6.61 25.23
N GLN A 112 22.14 7.82 24.78
CA GLN A 112 23.09 7.99 23.69
C GLN A 112 24.45 7.39 24.06
N GLY A 113 24.86 6.29 23.39
CA GLY A 113 26.17 5.67 23.57
C GLY A 113 26.37 4.86 24.86
N ASN A 114 25.32 4.65 25.66
CA ASN A 114 25.39 3.91 26.93
C ASN A 114 24.62 2.57 26.90
N LEU A 115 24.22 2.10 25.72
CA LEU A 115 23.52 0.82 25.54
C LEU A 115 24.45 -0.33 25.11
N ASP A 116 25.75 -0.04 24.96
CA ASP A 116 26.74 -1.05 24.59
C ASP A 116 27.15 -1.85 25.83
N TYR A 117 27.09 -3.18 25.72
CA TYR A 117 27.64 -4.10 26.72
C TYR A 117 28.50 -5.15 26.03
N CYS A 118 29.70 -5.41 26.57
CA CYS A 118 30.52 -6.54 26.11
C CYS A 118 29.91 -7.84 26.64
N ALA A 119 29.25 -8.60 25.77
CA ALA A 119 28.93 -9.99 26.04
C ALA A 119 30.18 -10.86 25.82
N SER A 120 31.07 -10.92 26.81
CA SER A 120 32.16 -11.91 26.80
C SER A 120 31.61 -13.28 27.19
N SER A 121 30.90 -13.92 26.26
CA SER A 121 30.61 -15.34 26.34
C SER A 121 31.84 -16.15 25.91
N PHE A 122 32.64 -16.53 26.91
CA PHE A 122 33.19 -17.88 27.08
C PHE A 122 33.74 -18.57 25.81
N SER A 123 34.97 -18.24 25.42
CA SER A 123 35.84 -19.15 24.67
C SER A 123 36.90 -19.70 25.64
N THR A 124 36.44 -20.48 26.61
CA THR A 124 37.29 -21.28 27.50
C THR A 124 37.56 -22.59 26.77
N GLU A 125 38.83 -22.81 26.43
CA GLU A 125 39.46 -24.11 26.19
C GLU A 125 38.81 -25.05 25.16
N ILE A 126 39.31 -25.00 23.91
CA ILE A 126 39.54 -26.23 23.15
C ILE A 126 41.05 -26.40 23.08
N ASN A 127 41.57 -27.19 24.01
CA ASN A 127 42.85 -27.89 23.92
C ASN A 127 42.52 -29.38 23.74
#